data_AF-A0A496PSQ0-F1
#
_entry.id   AF-A0A496PSQ0-F1
#
_cell.length_a   1.000
_cell.length_b   1.000
_cell.length_c   1.000
_cell.angle_alpha   90.00
_cell.angle_beta   90.00
_cell.angle_gamma   90.00
#
_symmetry.space_group_name_H-M   'P 1'
#
loop_
_entity.id
_entity.type
_entity.pdbx_description
1 polymer ?
#
loop_
_entity_poly.entity_id
_entity_poly.type
_entity_poly.pdbx_seq_one_letter_code
_entity_poly.pdbx_strand_id
1 'polypeptide(L)'
;MEAGGSYPISITVNGGYSSDTGAVYVDWNQDMDFDDPGEMASLNPGAGYGPYSGTIDVPMDAEPGTTRMRVRLAYSTTPGPCGVYSWGEVEDYCISLGEPPLTWMAVPDTIYTAVKFSINPVDGYIYLTSEAAGVDVNTMTNVGMNLDGCALAVTTEVVAAPYPLTGDALKVTYDQKDFVLCEEVRQGGLVWDWVESFFDVTYDEGGPFTGSIDMRGHVSGDLNLDGSVDVADVTFMVAYLFTGGPAPLVIEAADVDASGDTPNVADLTRLVGYLFSGGDEPAHQ
;
A
#
# COMPACT_ATOMS: atom_id res chain seq x y z
N MET A 1 -13.70 1.39 6.46
CA MET A 1 -12.94 2.45 5.76
C MET A 1 -11.95 1.72 4.89
N GLU A 2 -11.66 2.20 3.70
CA GLU A 2 -10.81 1.48 2.75
C GLU A 2 -9.54 2.28 2.49
N ALA A 3 -8.43 1.56 2.26
CA ALA A 3 -7.16 2.16 1.87
C ALA A 3 -7.33 3.06 0.63
N GLY A 4 -6.66 4.23 0.63
CA GLY A 4 -6.80 5.25 -0.40
C GLY A 4 -8.13 6.02 -0.39
N GLY A 5 -9.05 5.70 0.53
CA GLY A 5 -10.31 6.41 0.69
C GLY A 5 -10.16 7.73 1.43
N SER A 6 -11.05 8.69 1.14
CA SER A 6 -11.16 9.96 1.88
C SER A 6 -12.54 10.08 2.52
N TYR A 7 -12.57 10.27 3.83
CA TYR A 7 -13.81 10.25 4.63
C TYR A 7 -14.00 11.57 5.39
N PRO A 8 -15.17 12.23 5.31
CA PRO A 8 -15.41 13.45 6.05
C PRO A 8 -15.53 13.16 7.56
N ILE A 9 -14.93 14.03 8.38
CA ILE A 9 -15.06 14.00 9.85
C ILE A 9 -15.57 15.35 10.36
N SER A 10 -16.36 15.32 11.44
CA SER A 10 -16.78 16.52 12.16
C SER A 10 -16.79 16.28 13.67
N ILE A 11 -16.09 17.15 14.40
CA ILE A 11 -15.97 17.13 15.86
C ILE A 11 -16.77 18.31 16.39
N THR A 12 -17.78 18.01 17.20
CA THR A 12 -18.60 19.03 17.85
C THR A 12 -18.20 19.15 19.32
N VAL A 13 -17.78 20.34 19.74
CA VAL A 13 -17.41 20.61 21.14
C VAL A 13 -18.55 21.34 21.83
N ASN A 14 -19.06 20.78 22.92
CA ASN A 14 -20.10 21.43 23.71
C ASN A 14 -19.46 22.32 24.79
N GLY A 15 -19.57 23.65 24.62
CA GLY A 15 -18.95 24.61 25.53
C GLY A 15 -17.49 24.95 25.19
N GLY A 16 -17.11 24.85 23.92
CA GLY A 16 -15.76 25.20 23.46
C GLY A 16 -15.39 26.68 23.72
N TYR A 17 -14.11 26.97 23.62
CA TYR A 17 -13.52 28.29 23.77
C TYR A 17 -12.93 28.80 22.46
N SER A 18 -12.78 30.11 22.32
CA SER A 18 -12.24 30.73 21.11
C SER A 18 -10.79 30.36 20.78
N SER A 19 -10.09 29.71 21.71
CA SER A 19 -8.70 29.25 21.54
C SER A 19 -8.57 27.75 21.64
N ASP A 20 -9.67 27.00 21.71
CA ASP A 20 -9.57 25.54 21.58
C ASP A 20 -9.08 25.19 20.18
N THR A 21 -8.31 24.11 20.08
CA THR A 21 -7.85 23.51 18.83
C THR A 21 -8.07 22.00 18.90
N GLY A 22 -8.65 21.43 17.85
CA GLY A 22 -8.82 19.99 17.66
C GLY A 22 -7.70 19.36 16.84
N ALA A 23 -7.45 18.08 17.04
CA ALA A 23 -6.64 17.23 16.16
C ALA A 23 -7.23 15.81 16.12
N VAL A 24 -7.01 15.10 15.01
CA VAL A 24 -7.31 13.67 14.90
C VAL A 24 -6.05 12.94 14.45
N TYR A 25 -5.79 11.82 15.10
CA TYR A 25 -4.71 10.90 14.79
C TYR A 25 -5.29 9.52 14.49
N VAL A 26 -4.72 8.80 13.54
CA VAL A 26 -5.08 7.41 13.24
C VAL A 26 -3.82 6.60 13.04
N ASP A 27 -3.73 5.49 13.76
CA ASP A 27 -2.62 4.53 13.73
C ASP A 27 -2.80 3.65 12.48
N TRP A 28 -2.27 4.07 11.34
CA TRP A 28 -2.60 3.39 10.07
C TRP A 28 -1.83 2.09 9.90
N ASN A 29 -0.63 2.01 10.46
CA ASN A 29 0.28 0.88 10.36
C ASN A 29 0.13 -0.14 11.52
N GLN A 30 -0.77 0.11 12.47
CA GLN A 30 -1.06 -0.72 13.65
C GLN A 30 0.16 -0.96 14.56
N ASP A 31 1.14 -0.05 14.57
CA ASP A 31 2.36 -0.17 15.38
C ASP A 31 2.22 0.34 16.83
N MET A 32 1.03 0.84 17.15
CA MET A 32 0.62 1.36 18.46
C MET A 32 1.14 2.76 18.80
N ASP A 33 1.66 3.52 17.83
CA ASP A 33 1.93 4.94 18.00
C ASP A 33 1.19 5.84 16.98
N PHE A 34 1.62 7.09 16.85
CA PHE A 34 0.97 8.13 16.03
C PHE A 34 2.03 9.11 15.46
N ASP A 35 3.29 8.69 15.41
CA ASP A 35 4.42 9.54 15.09
C ASP A 35 4.73 9.54 13.58
N ASP A 36 3.98 8.77 12.79
CA ASP A 36 4.24 8.61 11.35
C ASP A 36 3.63 9.72 10.49
N PRO A 37 4.26 10.00 9.32
CA PRO A 37 3.67 10.85 8.30
C PRO A 37 2.28 10.35 7.87
N GLY A 38 1.30 11.27 7.79
CA GLY A 38 -0.05 10.94 7.32
C GLY A 38 -1.03 10.45 8.39
N GLU A 39 -0.56 10.25 9.63
CA GLU A 39 -1.43 9.81 10.72
C GLU A 39 -2.25 10.95 11.33
N MET A 40 -1.85 12.21 11.13
CA MET A 40 -2.58 13.39 11.60
C MET A 40 -3.48 13.99 10.53
N ALA A 41 -4.77 14.08 10.80
CA ALA A 41 -5.72 14.73 9.91
C ALA A 41 -5.77 16.25 10.10
N SER A 42 -5.91 16.97 8.98
CA SER A 42 -6.09 18.41 8.98
C SER A 42 -7.54 18.81 9.26
N LEU A 43 -7.74 19.72 10.22
CA LEU A 43 -9.05 20.20 10.63
C LEU A 43 -9.23 21.70 10.43
N ASN A 44 -10.47 22.11 10.17
CA ASN A 44 -10.89 23.49 10.03
C ASN A 44 -12.15 23.77 10.87
N PRO A 45 -12.20 24.86 11.65
CA PRO A 45 -11.16 25.87 11.83
C PRO A 45 -10.00 25.34 12.69
N GLY A 46 -8.78 25.82 12.46
CA GLY A 46 -7.62 25.43 13.26
C GLY A 46 -7.69 25.90 14.73
N ALA A 47 -8.58 26.84 15.07
CA ALA A 47 -8.91 27.19 16.44
C ALA A 47 -10.34 27.77 16.52
N GLY A 48 -11.01 27.58 17.66
CA GLY A 48 -12.27 28.24 17.97
C GLY A 48 -13.29 27.32 18.65
N TYR A 49 -14.55 27.74 18.60
CA TYR A 49 -15.66 27.03 19.26
C TYR A 49 -16.03 25.69 18.60
N GLY A 50 -15.41 25.35 17.46
CA GLY A 50 -15.87 24.29 16.57
C GLY A 50 -17.20 24.63 15.87
N PRO A 51 -17.84 23.66 15.20
CA PRO A 51 -17.33 22.30 14.99
C PRO A 51 -16.04 22.31 14.15
N TYR A 52 -15.16 21.36 14.41
CA TYR A 52 -13.96 21.12 13.62
C TYR A 52 -14.30 20.10 12.55
N SER A 53 -14.14 20.45 11.29
CA SER A 53 -14.43 19.59 10.16
C SER A 53 -13.17 19.36 9.34
N GLY A 54 -13.02 18.16 8.78
CA GLY A 54 -11.88 17.80 7.96
C GLY A 54 -12.14 16.54 7.15
N THR A 55 -11.09 16.04 6.53
CA THR A 55 -11.07 14.73 5.87
C THR A 55 -10.06 13.84 6.58
N ILE A 56 -10.44 12.57 6.74
CA ILE A 56 -9.53 11.48 7.09
C ILE A 56 -9.16 10.83 5.77
N ASP A 57 -7.93 11.05 5.34
CA ASP A 57 -7.37 10.43 4.15
C ASP A 57 -6.65 9.15 4.60
N VAL A 58 -7.15 8.00 4.17
CA VAL A 58 -6.59 6.70 4.51
C VAL A 58 -5.39 6.43 3.60
N PRO A 59 -4.18 6.23 4.14
CA PRO A 59 -3.02 5.84 3.35
C PRO A 59 -3.29 4.56 2.54
N MET A 60 -2.59 4.40 1.42
CA MET A 60 -2.75 3.22 0.55
C MET A 60 -2.18 1.94 1.19
N ASP A 61 -1.25 2.11 2.13
CA ASP A 61 -0.53 1.09 2.88
C ASP A 61 -1.14 0.82 4.27
N ALA A 62 -2.28 1.43 4.60
CA ALA A 62 -2.93 1.24 5.89
C ALA A 62 -3.27 -0.24 6.12
N GLU A 63 -2.85 -0.78 7.28
CA GLU A 63 -3.04 -2.19 7.60
C GLU A 63 -4.53 -2.50 7.79
N PRO A 64 -5.07 -3.52 7.09
CA PRO A 64 -6.44 -3.97 7.26
C PRO A 64 -6.72 -4.44 8.69
N GLY A 65 -7.94 -4.22 9.18
CA GLY A 65 -8.34 -4.66 10.51
C GLY A 65 -8.81 -3.52 11.40
N THR A 66 -8.72 -3.71 12.72
CA THR A 66 -9.17 -2.71 13.68
C THR A 66 -7.99 -1.88 14.15
N THR A 67 -8.03 -0.57 13.92
CA THR A 67 -7.02 0.35 14.43
C THR A 67 -7.60 1.45 15.31
N ARG A 68 -6.72 2.17 16.02
CA ARG A 68 -7.07 3.26 16.91
C ARG A 68 -7.10 4.59 16.16
N MET A 69 -8.20 5.30 16.31
CA MET A 69 -8.31 6.73 16.03
C MET A 69 -8.37 7.50 17.34
N ARG A 70 -7.55 8.54 17.49
CA ARG A 70 -7.52 9.44 18.64
C ARG A 70 -7.98 10.83 18.24
N VAL A 71 -9.03 11.32 18.90
CA VAL A 71 -9.49 12.71 18.80
C VAL A 71 -8.98 13.49 20.01
N ARG A 72 -8.41 14.65 19.75
CA ARG A 72 -7.78 15.49 20.77
C ARG A 72 -8.29 16.91 20.71
N LEU A 73 -8.44 17.51 21.89
CA LEU A 73 -8.70 18.93 22.07
C LEU A 73 -7.66 19.52 23.03
N ALA A 74 -7.14 20.71 22.74
CA ALA A 74 -6.34 21.48 23.70
C ALA A 74 -6.60 22.98 23.57
N TYR A 75 -6.47 23.70 24.68
CA TYR A 75 -6.60 25.16 24.69
C TYR A 75 -5.28 25.86 24.32
N SER A 76 -5.36 26.78 23.37
CA SER A 76 -4.30 27.70 22.93
C SER A 76 -3.08 27.04 22.27
N THR A 77 -3.19 25.76 21.88
CA THR A 77 -2.16 25.02 21.14
C THR A 77 -2.78 23.86 20.40
N THR A 78 -2.21 23.50 19.25
CA THR A 78 -2.55 22.22 18.60
C THR A 78 -2.07 21.08 19.51
N PRO A 79 -2.95 20.15 19.90
CA PRO A 79 -2.54 19.01 20.70
C PRO A 79 -1.75 18.02 19.84
N GLY A 80 -0.62 17.52 20.34
CA GLY A 80 0.09 16.37 19.77
C GLY A 80 -0.59 15.05 20.15
N PRO A 81 -0.19 13.93 19.51
CA PRO A 81 -0.82 12.61 19.77
C PRO A 81 -0.65 12.16 21.22
N CYS A 82 0.46 12.57 21.84
CA CYS A 82 0.80 12.38 23.23
C CYS A 82 0.95 13.73 23.97
N GLY A 83 0.74 13.73 25.28
CA GLY A 83 0.99 14.90 26.13
C GLY A 83 -0.18 15.30 27.04
N VAL A 84 0.14 16.01 28.11
CA VAL A 84 -0.80 16.51 29.12
C VAL A 84 -1.01 18.01 28.94
N TYR A 85 -2.27 18.42 28.86
CA TYR A 85 -2.65 19.83 28.73
C TYR A 85 -3.52 20.23 29.92
N SER A 86 -3.37 21.47 30.38
CA SER A 86 -4.16 22.00 31.50
C SER A 86 -5.65 22.09 31.19
N TRP A 87 -5.99 22.26 29.91
CA TRP A 87 -7.35 22.35 29.40
C TRP A 87 -7.39 21.64 28.05
N GLY A 88 -8.21 20.59 27.94
CA GLY A 88 -8.27 19.74 26.78
C GLY A 88 -8.92 18.40 27.08
N GLU A 89 -9.17 17.63 26.04
CA GLU A 89 -9.81 16.30 26.10
C GLU A 89 -9.11 15.33 25.15
N VAL A 90 -9.26 14.04 25.43
CA VAL A 90 -8.76 12.94 24.60
C VAL A 90 -9.83 11.87 24.53
N GLU A 91 -10.17 11.44 23.31
CA GLU A 91 -11.08 10.34 23.07
C GLU A 91 -10.45 9.36 22.07
N ASP A 92 -10.42 8.08 22.44
CA ASP A 92 -9.91 7.01 21.60
C ASP A 92 -11.09 6.17 21.08
N TYR A 93 -11.05 5.88 19.78
CA TYR A 93 -12.04 5.11 19.04
C TYR A 93 -11.35 3.94 18.36
N CYS A 94 -12.05 2.80 18.27
CA CYS A 94 -11.67 1.73 17.35
C CYS A 94 -12.41 1.96 16.04
N ILE A 95 -11.66 2.05 14.95
CA ILE A 95 -12.20 2.09 13.59
C ILE A 95 -11.81 0.80 12.85
N SER A 96 -12.67 0.36 11.94
CA SER A 96 -12.39 -0.80 11.11
C SER A 96 -11.99 -0.37 9.71
N LEU A 97 -10.77 -0.73 9.32
CA LEU A 97 -10.33 -0.74 7.95
C LEU A 97 -10.76 -2.05 7.31
N GLY A 98 -11.47 -1.93 6.18
CA GLY A 98 -11.71 -3.04 5.30
C GLY A 98 -10.43 -3.37 4.54
N GLU A 99 -10.43 -4.56 3.97
CA GLU A 99 -9.40 -4.96 3.02
C GLU A 99 -9.48 -4.03 1.79
N PRO A 100 -8.34 -3.60 1.20
CA PRO A 100 -8.35 -2.75 0.02
C PRO A 100 -9.31 -3.30 -1.05
N PRO A 101 -10.08 -2.44 -1.74
CA PRO A 101 -11.09 -2.89 -2.69
C PRO A 101 -10.43 -3.72 -3.78
N LEU A 102 -10.83 -5.00 -3.87
CA LEU A 102 -10.38 -5.90 -4.91
C LEU A 102 -10.79 -5.32 -6.28
N THR A 103 -9.84 -5.20 -7.20
CA THR A 103 -10.16 -4.94 -8.60
C THR A 103 -10.75 -6.22 -9.19
N TRP A 104 -12.02 -6.15 -9.61
CA TRP A 104 -12.73 -7.30 -10.15
C TRP A 104 -12.21 -7.64 -11.52
N MET A 105 -11.92 -8.92 -11.71
CA MET A 105 -11.68 -9.50 -13.01
C MET A 105 -12.61 -10.66 -13.26
N ALA A 106 -13.47 -10.51 -14.26
CA ALA A 106 -14.32 -11.57 -14.74
C ALA A 106 -13.66 -12.27 -15.93
N VAL A 107 -13.93 -13.58 -16.00
CA VAL A 107 -13.79 -14.53 -17.12
C VAL A 107 -12.46 -15.30 -17.12
N PRO A 108 -12.47 -16.67 -17.12
CA PRO A 108 -13.47 -17.58 -17.71
C PRO A 108 -14.55 -18.15 -16.77
N ASP A 109 -15.75 -18.32 -17.34
CA ASP A 109 -17.10 -18.69 -16.80
C ASP A 109 -17.26 -19.77 -15.70
N THR A 110 -16.19 -20.39 -15.20
CA THR A 110 -16.26 -21.42 -14.15
C THR A 110 -15.37 -21.18 -12.94
N ILE A 111 -14.38 -20.29 -13.04
CA ILE A 111 -13.51 -19.90 -11.92
C ILE A 111 -13.59 -18.38 -11.80
N TYR A 112 -14.04 -17.93 -10.64
CA TYR A 112 -13.98 -16.52 -10.28
C TYR A 112 -12.59 -16.25 -9.69
N THR A 113 -11.98 -15.16 -10.13
CA THR A 113 -10.68 -14.73 -9.61
C THR A 113 -10.87 -13.38 -8.95
N ALA A 114 -10.44 -13.25 -7.69
CA ALA A 114 -10.24 -11.95 -7.10
C ALA A 114 -8.76 -11.76 -6.84
N VAL A 115 -8.22 -10.63 -7.26
CA VAL A 115 -6.84 -10.28 -6.99
C VAL A 115 -6.83 -9.34 -5.80
N LYS A 116 -6.06 -9.70 -4.77
CA LYS A 116 -5.73 -8.77 -3.69
C LYS A 116 -4.24 -8.49 -3.82
N PHE A 117 -3.94 -7.24 -4.14
CA PHE A 117 -2.60 -6.73 -3.94
C PHE A 117 -2.57 -6.18 -2.53
N SER A 118 -1.63 -6.67 -1.75
CA SER A 118 -0.99 -5.77 -0.82
C SER A 118 0.19 -5.20 -1.61
N ILE A 119 0.32 -3.88 -1.70
CA ILE A 119 1.59 -3.27 -2.15
C ILE A 119 2.72 -3.62 -1.16
N ASN A 120 2.36 -4.15 0.01
CA ASN A 120 3.26 -4.64 1.03
C ASN A 120 2.84 -6.07 1.47
N PRO A 121 3.38 -7.15 0.86
CA PRO A 121 4.81 -7.46 0.87
C PRO A 121 5.38 -7.86 -0.51
N VAL A 122 6.65 -8.30 -0.51
CA VAL A 122 7.41 -9.03 -1.57
C VAL A 122 6.59 -10.00 -2.43
N ASP A 123 5.45 -10.46 -1.93
CA ASP A 123 4.57 -11.42 -2.56
C ASP A 123 3.23 -10.79 -3.01
N GLY A 124 2.81 -11.07 -4.23
CA GLY A 124 1.45 -10.82 -4.72
C GLY A 124 0.54 -12.04 -4.54
N TYR A 125 -0.77 -11.80 -4.45
CA TYR A 125 -1.78 -12.84 -4.22
C TYR A 125 -2.93 -12.82 -5.22
N ILE A 126 -3.29 -13.99 -5.73
CA ILE A 126 -4.51 -14.22 -6.50
C ILE A 126 -5.37 -15.25 -5.76
N TYR A 127 -6.63 -14.92 -5.53
CA TYR A 127 -7.61 -15.85 -4.97
C TYR A 127 -8.45 -16.43 -6.09
N LEU A 128 -8.42 -17.75 -6.23
CA LEU A 128 -9.27 -18.50 -7.15
C LEU A 128 -10.42 -19.11 -6.35
N THR A 129 -11.64 -18.86 -6.79
CA THR A 129 -12.84 -19.56 -6.31
C THR A 129 -13.60 -20.12 -7.49
N SER A 130 -14.48 -21.08 -7.22
CA SER A 130 -15.32 -21.67 -8.25
C SER A 130 -16.72 -21.85 -7.70
N GLU A 131 -17.73 -21.42 -8.46
CA GLU A 131 -19.11 -21.86 -8.26
C GLU A 131 -19.52 -22.92 -9.28
N ALA A 132 -18.59 -23.35 -10.15
CA ALA A 132 -18.87 -24.32 -11.18
C ALA A 132 -19.00 -25.73 -10.61
N ALA A 133 -20.07 -26.42 -11.01
CA ALA A 133 -20.29 -27.80 -10.61
C ALA A 133 -19.13 -28.71 -11.08
N GLY A 134 -18.42 -29.30 -10.12
CA GLY A 134 -17.31 -30.23 -10.37
C GLY A 134 -15.91 -29.60 -10.35
N VAL A 135 -15.79 -28.29 -10.09
CA VAL A 135 -14.50 -27.63 -9.86
C VAL A 135 -14.41 -27.26 -8.38
N ASP A 136 -13.58 -27.98 -7.65
CA ASP A 136 -13.30 -27.76 -6.23
C ASP A 136 -11.86 -27.23 -6.08
N VAL A 137 -11.72 -26.05 -5.51
CA VAL A 137 -10.41 -25.42 -5.26
C VAL A 137 -9.55 -26.26 -4.31
N ASN A 138 -10.18 -27.07 -3.46
CA ASN A 138 -9.47 -27.98 -2.55
C ASN A 138 -8.77 -29.14 -3.27
N THR A 139 -9.14 -29.44 -4.51
CA THR A 139 -8.55 -30.53 -5.30
C THR A 139 -7.51 -30.04 -6.31
N MET A 140 -7.32 -28.72 -6.44
CA MET A 140 -6.33 -28.16 -7.36
C MET A 140 -4.91 -28.45 -6.88
N THR A 141 -4.11 -29.05 -7.75
CA THR A 141 -2.71 -29.41 -7.50
C THR A 141 -1.85 -29.07 -8.73
N ASN A 142 -0.53 -28.96 -8.52
CA ASN A 142 0.45 -28.51 -9.51
C ASN A 142 0.06 -27.18 -10.19
N VAL A 143 -0.34 -26.21 -9.37
CA VAL A 143 -0.71 -24.89 -9.87
C VAL A 143 0.50 -24.18 -10.47
N GLY A 144 0.33 -23.67 -11.68
CA GLY A 144 1.32 -22.85 -12.37
C GLY A 144 0.71 -21.51 -12.76
N MET A 145 1.56 -20.47 -12.78
CA MET A 145 1.20 -19.14 -13.26
C MET A 145 2.16 -18.76 -14.39
N ASN A 146 1.59 -18.28 -15.49
CA ASN A 146 2.34 -17.82 -16.64
C ASN A 146 1.90 -16.41 -17.04
N LEU A 147 2.86 -15.52 -17.23
CA LEU A 147 2.66 -14.15 -17.64
C LEU A 147 3.15 -13.99 -19.09
N ASP A 148 2.26 -14.19 -20.06
CA ASP A 148 2.54 -14.02 -21.48
C ASP A 148 3.85 -14.68 -21.97
N GLY A 149 4.14 -15.89 -21.47
CA GLY A 149 5.34 -16.68 -21.76
C GLY A 149 6.40 -16.68 -20.66
N CYS A 150 6.26 -15.84 -19.63
CA CYS A 150 7.13 -15.84 -18.45
C CYS A 150 6.52 -16.70 -17.33
N ALA A 151 7.15 -17.83 -16.99
CA ALA A 151 6.65 -18.67 -15.92
C ALA A 151 7.05 -18.10 -14.55
N LEU A 152 6.07 -17.87 -13.69
CA LEU A 152 6.28 -17.40 -12.32
C LEU A 152 6.29 -18.58 -11.34
N ALA A 153 7.20 -18.53 -10.38
CA ALA A 153 7.18 -19.46 -9.25
C ALA A 153 6.01 -19.10 -8.35
N VAL A 154 5.20 -20.11 -7.99
CA VAL A 154 4.03 -19.91 -7.14
C VAL A 154 3.97 -20.90 -5.99
N THR A 155 3.37 -20.47 -4.89
CA THR A 155 2.92 -21.34 -3.81
C THR A 155 1.41 -21.21 -3.64
N THR A 156 0.76 -22.24 -3.11
CA THR A 156 -0.69 -22.26 -2.98
C THR A 156 -1.15 -22.75 -1.62
N GLU A 157 -2.17 -22.10 -1.07
CA GLU A 157 -2.86 -22.53 0.15
C GLU A 157 -4.37 -22.36 0.00
N VAL A 158 -5.16 -23.27 0.60
CA VAL A 158 -6.62 -23.09 0.66
C VAL A 158 -6.97 -22.28 1.90
N VAL A 159 -7.73 -21.22 1.70
CA VAL A 159 -8.15 -20.30 2.75
C VAL A 159 -9.65 -19.99 2.62
N ALA A 160 -10.23 -19.40 3.66
CA ALA A 160 -11.57 -18.83 3.52
C ALA A 160 -11.54 -17.71 2.46
N ALA A 161 -12.50 -17.74 1.54
CA ALA A 161 -12.55 -16.76 0.47
C ALA A 161 -12.73 -15.34 1.05
N PRO A 162 -11.93 -14.36 0.62
CA PRO A 162 -12.06 -12.99 1.10
C PRO A 162 -13.38 -12.40 0.59
N TYR A 163 -14.02 -11.56 1.40
CA TYR A 163 -15.18 -10.80 0.93
C TYR A 163 -14.79 -10.00 -0.33
N PRO A 164 -15.62 -9.98 -1.39
CA PRO A 164 -17.01 -10.46 -1.48
C PRO A 164 -17.20 -11.91 -1.94
N LEU A 165 -16.11 -12.65 -2.14
CA LEU A 165 -16.19 -14.07 -2.44
C LEU A 165 -16.71 -14.84 -1.21
N THR A 166 -17.27 -16.02 -1.45
CA THR A 166 -17.79 -16.89 -0.39
C THR A 166 -17.30 -18.32 -0.58
N GLY A 167 -17.24 -19.09 0.50
CA GLY A 167 -16.71 -20.46 0.48
C GLY A 167 -15.19 -20.51 0.66
N ASP A 168 -14.57 -21.54 0.10
CA ASP A 168 -13.12 -21.70 0.11
C ASP A 168 -12.51 -21.05 -1.14
N ALA A 169 -11.31 -20.51 -1.00
CA ALA A 169 -10.49 -19.99 -2.09
C ALA A 169 -9.12 -20.64 -2.09
N LEU A 170 -8.58 -20.90 -3.29
CA LEU A 170 -7.17 -21.19 -3.45
C LEU A 170 -6.42 -19.86 -3.56
N LYS A 171 -5.64 -19.52 -2.54
CA LYS A 171 -4.72 -18.38 -2.58
C LYS A 171 -3.44 -18.82 -3.25
N VAL A 172 -3.17 -18.26 -4.42
CA VAL A 172 -1.92 -18.40 -5.18
C VAL A 172 -1.03 -17.21 -4.85
N THR A 173 0.17 -17.50 -4.36
CA THR A 173 1.17 -16.52 -3.97
C THR A 173 2.32 -16.56 -4.95
N TYR A 174 2.76 -15.40 -5.45
CA TYR A 174 3.89 -15.24 -6.37
C TYR A 174 4.78 -14.09 -5.90
N ASP A 175 6.06 -14.11 -6.27
CA ASP A 175 7.00 -13.02 -5.97
C ASP A 175 6.69 -11.82 -6.90
N GLN A 176 6.38 -10.66 -6.32
CA GLN A 176 6.01 -9.46 -7.06
C GLN A 176 7.16 -8.93 -7.91
N LYS A 177 8.40 -9.06 -7.45
CA LYS A 177 9.58 -8.65 -8.21
C LYS A 177 9.77 -9.53 -9.45
N ASP A 178 9.62 -10.84 -9.32
CA ASP A 178 9.68 -11.74 -10.48
C ASP A 178 8.58 -11.39 -11.49
N PHE A 179 7.40 -11.00 -11.01
CA PHE A 179 6.31 -10.50 -11.87
C PHE A 179 6.73 -9.22 -12.62
N VAL A 180 7.20 -8.18 -11.92
CA VAL A 180 7.61 -6.91 -12.55
C VAL A 180 8.71 -7.16 -13.59
N LEU A 181 9.71 -7.97 -13.27
CA LEU A 181 10.79 -8.31 -14.21
C LEU A 181 10.28 -9.05 -15.45
N CYS A 182 9.28 -9.92 -15.32
CA CYS A 182 8.61 -10.52 -16.47
C CYS A 182 7.91 -9.47 -17.34
N GLU A 183 7.22 -8.50 -16.73
CA GLU A 183 6.55 -7.41 -17.45
C GLU A 183 7.52 -6.49 -18.18
N GLU A 184 8.69 -6.21 -17.61
CA GLU A 184 9.70 -5.38 -18.27
C GLU A 184 10.16 -6.00 -19.59
N VAL A 185 10.40 -7.31 -19.58
CA VAL A 185 10.79 -8.06 -20.79
C VAL A 185 9.68 -7.97 -21.83
N ARG A 186 8.42 -8.04 -21.41
CA ARG A 186 7.25 -7.95 -22.30
C ARG A 186 7.06 -6.55 -22.89
N GLN A 187 7.20 -5.51 -22.07
CA GLN A 187 7.03 -4.11 -22.45
C GLN A 187 8.26 -3.53 -23.16
N GLY A 188 9.40 -4.22 -23.11
CA GLY A 188 10.65 -3.80 -23.74
C GLY A 188 11.41 -2.73 -22.94
N GLY A 189 11.20 -2.67 -21.62
CA GLY A 189 11.83 -1.70 -20.73
C GLY A 189 11.15 -1.64 -19.37
N LEU A 190 11.59 -0.72 -18.53
CA LEU A 190 11.05 -0.51 -17.19
C LEU A 190 9.56 -0.15 -17.23
N VAL A 191 8.80 -0.76 -16.32
CA VAL A 191 7.41 -0.38 -16.04
C VAL A 191 7.46 0.59 -14.86
N TRP A 192 7.04 1.84 -15.04
CA TRP A 192 7.06 2.88 -14.00
C TRP A 192 5.68 3.15 -13.37
N ASP A 193 4.64 2.93 -14.16
CA ASP A 193 3.25 3.23 -13.80
C ASP A 193 2.43 1.96 -13.64
N TRP A 194 1.12 2.14 -13.49
CA TRP A 194 0.16 1.04 -13.51
C TRP A 194 0.13 0.37 -14.88
N VAL A 195 0.37 -0.94 -14.90
CA VAL A 195 0.18 -1.78 -16.08
C VAL A 195 -0.89 -2.82 -15.79
N GLU A 196 -1.84 -2.93 -16.72
CA GLU A 196 -2.74 -4.08 -16.81
C GLU A 196 -1.96 -5.20 -17.53
N SER A 197 -1.74 -6.31 -16.85
CA SER A 197 -1.10 -7.50 -17.41
C SER A 197 -2.02 -8.72 -17.38
N PHE A 198 -1.82 -9.65 -18.30
CA PHE A 198 -2.64 -10.86 -18.46
C PHE A 198 -1.84 -12.09 -18.06
N PHE A 199 -2.42 -12.94 -17.22
CA PHE A 199 -1.76 -14.16 -16.76
C PHE A 199 -2.66 -15.38 -16.98
N ASP A 200 -2.05 -16.54 -17.19
CA ASP A 200 -2.72 -17.82 -17.23
C ASP A 200 -2.42 -18.62 -15.96
N VAL A 201 -3.46 -19.20 -15.35
CA VAL A 201 -3.31 -20.18 -14.28
C VAL A 201 -3.68 -21.57 -14.79
N THR A 202 -2.80 -22.54 -14.54
CA THR A 202 -3.01 -23.96 -14.89
C THR A 202 -3.00 -24.84 -13.65
N TYR A 203 -3.73 -25.96 -13.67
CA TYR A 203 -3.66 -27.02 -12.66
C TYR A 203 -3.91 -28.40 -13.31
N ASP A 204 -3.66 -29.49 -12.58
CA ASP A 204 -3.64 -30.87 -13.11
C ASP A 204 -4.88 -31.32 -13.94
N GLU A 205 -6.08 -30.85 -13.59
CA GLU A 205 -7.35 -31.29 -14.20
C GLU A 205 -8.08 -30.17 -14.99
N GLY A 206 -7.42 -29.03 -15.26
CA GLY A 206 -8.03 -27.85 -15.88
C GLY A 206 -7.24 -27.25 -17.04
N GLY A 207 -7.93 -26.47 -17.89
CA GLY A 207 -7.28 -25.63 -18.91
C GLY A 207 -6.69 -24.34 -18.31
N PRO A 208 -5.91 -23.55 -19.07
CA PRO A 208 -5.45 -22.26 -18.59
C PRO A 208 -6.66 -21.34 -18.34
N PHE A 209 -6.73 -20.81 -17.12
CA PHE A 209 -7.65 -19.73 -16.76
C PHE A 209 -6.89 -18.42 -16.93
N THR A 210 -7.30 -17.67 -17.94
CA THR A 210 -6.72 -16.36 -18.20
C THR A 210 -7.35 -15.34 -17.29
N GLY A 211 -6.54 -14.67 -16.47
CA GLY A 211 -6.91 -13.48 -15.72
C GLY A 211 -6.12 -12.28 -16.21
N SER A 212 -6.38 -11.13 -15.61
CA SER A 212 -5.52 -9.96 -15.75
C SER A 212 -5.36 -9.29 -14.40
N ILE A 213 -4.44 -8.34 -14.32
CA ILE A 213 -3.92 -7.86 -13.06
C ILE A 213 -3.35 -6.46 -13.27
N ASP A 214 -3.87 -5.48 -12.53
CA ASP A 214 -3.33 -4.12 -12.51
C ASP A 214 -2.23 -4.04 -11.46
N MET A 215 -1.00 -3.77 -11.87
CA MET A 215 0.11 -3.62 -10.93
C MET A 215 0.84 -2.30 -11.12
N ARG A 216 1.43 -1.79 -10.05
CA ARG A 216 2.41 -0.70 -10.14
C ARG A 216 3.78 -1.32 -10.39
N GLY A 217 4.50 -0.80 -11.37
CA GLY A 217 5.90 -1.16 -11.59
C GLY A 217 6.84 -0.46 -10.59
N HIS A 218 8.04 -0.11 -11.05
CA HIS A 218 9.06 0.56 -10.25
C HIS A 218 8.62 1.92 -9.75
N VAL A 219 8.94 2.20 -8.50
CA VAL A 219 8.79 3.52 -7.91
C VAL A 219 10.18 4.16 -7.83
N SER A 220 10.35 5.34 -8.42
CA SER A 220 11.60 6.08 -8.26
C SER A 220 11.81 6.39 -6.77
N GLY A 221 12.99 6.05 -6.25
CA GLY A 221 13.33 6.20 -4.84
C GLY A 221 12.99 5.00 -3.96
N ASP A 222 12.33 3.97 -4.48
CA ASP A 222 12.14 2.67 -3.81
C ASP A 222 13.29 1.74 -4.24
N LEU A 223 14.34 1.73 -3.43
CA LEU A 223 15.58 1.00 -3.72
C LEU A 223 15.56 -0.42 -3.15
N ASN A 224 14.78 -0.66 -2.09
CA ASN A 224 14.65 -1.98 -1.49
C ASN A 224 13.51 -2.81 -2.14
N LEU A 225 12.70 -2.18 -3.00
CA LEU A 225 11.57 -2.74 -3.73
C LEU A 225 10.45 -3.22 -2.80
N ASP A 226 10.17 -2.46 -1.74
CA ASP A 226 9.07 -2.74 -0.80
C ASP A 226 7.77 -1.99 -1.14
N GLY A 227 7.77 -1.22 -2.23
CA GLY A 227 6.63 -0.47 -2.74
C GLY A 227 6.45 0.92 -2.13
N SER A 228 7.25 1.24 -1.11
CA SER A 228 7.25 2.53 -0.42
C SER A 228 8.56 3.28 -0.71
N VAL A 229 8.52 4.60 -0.56
CA VAL A 229 9.72 5.44 -0.58
C VAL A 229 9.90 5.98 0.83
N ASP A 230 10.87 5.45 1.57
CA ASP A 230 11.06 5.75 2.98
C ASP A 230 12.54 5.75 3.44
N VAL A 231 12.75 5.71 4.75
CA VAL A 231 14.10 5.74 5.36
C VAL A 231 14.93 4.48 5.07
N ALA A 232 14.30 3.35 4.81
CA ALA A 232 14.98 2.12 4.41
C ALA A 232 15.66 2.30 3.04
N ASP A 233 15.06 3.05 2.11
CA ASP A 233 15.65 3.38 0.81
C ASP A 233 16.84 4.31 0.92
N VAL A 234 16.75 5.30 1.80
CA VAL A 234 17.90 6.15 2.16
C VAL A 234 19.04 5.30 2.71
N THR A 235 18.71 4.35 3.58
CA THR A 235 19.70 3.43 4.16
C THR A 235 20.34 2.56 3.08
N PHE A 236 19.55 2.07 2.12
CA PHE A 236 20.04 1.31 0.96
C PHE A 236 20.98 2.17 0.11
N MET A 237 20.55 3.37 -0.28
CA MET A 237 21.33 4.29 -1.11
C MET A 237 22.66 4.67 -0.45
N VAL A 238 22.65 4.95 0.86
CA VAL A 238 23.87 5.20 1.64
C VAL A 238 24.80 3.99 1.61
N ALA A 239 24.24 2.78 1.75
CA ALA A 239 25.04 1.57 1.74
C ALA A 239 25.72 1.35 0.39
N TYR A 240 24.96 1.50 -0.70
CA TYR A 240 25.48 1.42 -2.06
C TYR A 240 26.58 2.45 -2.33
N LEU A 241 26.34 3.73 -2.02
CA LEU A 241 27.26 4.82 -2.37
C LEU A 241 28.53 4.85 -1.52
N PHE A 242 28.44 4.49 -0.23
CA PHE A 242 29.51 4.78 0.73
C PHE A 242 30.06 3.58 1.48
N THR A 243 29.30 2.49 1.62
CA THR A 243 29.70 1.36 2.47
C THR A 243 29.97 0.07 1.70
N GLY A 244 29.85 0.09 0.37
CA GLY A 244 30.08 -1.07 -0.49
C GLY A 244 28.93 -2.07 -0.46
N GLY A 245 27.71 -1.58 -0.19
CA GLY A 245 26.48 -2.35 -0.33
C GLY A 245 26.21 -2.80 -1.78
N PRO A 246 25.20 -3.66 -1.98
CA PRO A 246 24.82 -4.11 -3.31
C PRO A 246 24.36 -2.94 -4.18
N ALA A 247 24.55 -3.06 -5.50
CA ALA A 247 23.93 -2.15 -6.44
C ALA A 247 22.39 -2.29 -6.39
N PRO A 248 21.64 -1.19 -6.59
CA PRO A 248 20.20 -1.28 -6.81
C PRO A 248 19.90 -2.26 -7.94
N LEU A 249 18.84 -3.05 -7.79
CA LEU A 249 18.43 -3.98 -8.85
C LEU A 249 18.08 -3.21 -10.13
N VAL A 250 17.44 -2.06 -9.95
CA VAL A 250 17.05 -1.12 -10.99
C VAL A 250 17.80 0.17 -10.74
N ILE A 251 18.83 0.42 -11.54
CA ILE A 251 19.71 1.59 -11.37
C ILE A 251 18.93 2.88 -11.62
N GLU A 252 17.98 2.84 -12.53
CA GLU A 252 17.14 3.96 -12.91
C GLU A 252 16.21 4.39 -11.78
N ALA A 253 15.74 3.45 -10.93
CA ALA A 253 14.93 3.77 -9.76
C ALA A 253 15.76 4.51 -8.68
N ALA A 254 17.08 4.39 -8.73
CA ALA A 254 18.00 5.08 -7.84
C ALA A 254 18.47 6.44 -8.37
N ASP A 255 18.26 6.77 -9.65
CA ASP A 255 18.48 8.11 -10.23
C ASP A 255 17.26 8.99 -9.98
N VAL A 256 17.02 9.32 -8.70
CA VAL A 256 15.78 9.96 -8.26
C VAL A 256 15.65 11.41 -8.72
N ASP A 257 16.74 12.03 -9.18
CA ASP A 257 16.70 13.38 -9.77
C ASP A 257 16.59 13.38 -11.31
N ALA A 258 16.48 12.19 -11.91
CA ALA A 258 16.37 11.94 -13.34
C ALA A 258 17.49 12.61 -14.15
N SER A 259 18.70 12.65 -13.60
CA SER A 259 19.86 13.27 -14.23
C SER A 259 20.37 12.50 -15.46
N GLY A 260 20.13 11.19 -15.54
CA GLY A 260 20.80 10.33 -16.52
C GLY A 260 22.16 9.80 -16.06
N ASP A 261 22.66 10.26 -14.91
CA ASP A 261 23.93 9.83 -14.37
C ASP A 261 23.78 8.52 -13.57
N THR A 262 24.91 7.87 -13.28
CA THR A 262 24.89 6.78 -12.29
C THR A 262 24.48 7.33 -10.93
N PRO A 263 23.67 6.60 -10.14
CA PRO A 263 23.19 7.09 -8.85
C PRO A 263 24.33 7.57 -7.97
N ASN A 264 24.17 8.77 -7.41
CA ASN A 264 25.22 9.49 -6.72
C ASN A 264 24.67 10.32 -5.54
N VAL A 265 25.48 11.24 -5.02
CA VAL A 265 25.13 12.02 -3.81
C VAL A 265 24.00 13.02 -4.07
N ALA A 266 23.80 13.46 -5.32
CA ALA A 266 22.67 14.31 -5.70
C ALA A 266 21.34 13.58 -5.49
N ASP A 267 21.26 12.33 -5.95
CA ASP A 267 20.12 11.44 -5.75
C ASP A 267 19.80 11.24 -4.28
N LEU A 268 20.81 10.89 -3.48
CA LEU A 268 20.65 10.74 -2.04
C LEU A 268 20.14 12.04 -1.38
N THR A 269 20.68 13.18 -1.81
CA THR A 269 20.26 14.49 -1.28
C THR A 269 18.81 14.79 -1.62
N ARG A 270 18.36 14.45 -2.84
CA ARG A 270 16.98 14.60 -3.26
C ARG A 270 16.06 13.66 -2.47
N LEU A 271 16.41 12.39 -2.34
CA LEU A 271 15.64 11.40 -1.59
C LEU A 271 15.45 11.82 -0.12
N VAL A 272 16.52 12.27 0.54
CA VAL A 272 16.44 12.82 1.91
C VAL A 272 15.62 14.12 1.95
N GLY A 273 15.76 14.99 0.96
CA GLY A 273 15.00 16.23 0.86
C GLY A 273 13.49 16.00 0.74
N TYR A 274 13.10 15.03 -0.09
CA TYR A 274 11.72 14.58 -0.24
C TYR A 274 11.15 14.10 1.11
N LEU A 275 11.81 13.13 1.74
CA LEU A 275 11.30 12.48 2.96
C LEU A 275 11.25 13.39 4.18
N PHE A 276 12.24 14.27 4.35
CA PHE A 276 12.43 14.98 5.62
C PHE A 276 12.27 16.50 5.52
N SER A 277 12.23 17.06 4.32
CA SER A 277 12.28 18.52 4.11
C SER A 277 11.16 19.06 3.20
N GLY A 278 10.21 18.23 2.79
CA GLY A 278 9.15 18.62 1.85
C GLY A 278 9.68 19.01 0.48
N GLY A 279 10.81 18.41 0.07
CA GLY A 279 11.35 18.56 -1.27
C GLY A 279 10.50 17.87 -2.33
N ASP A 280 10.85 18.08 -3.60
CA ASP A 280 10.14 17.47 -4.74
C ASP A 280 10.21 15.93 -4.69
N GLU A 281 9.12 15.27 -5.11
CA GLU A 281 9.05 13.82 -5.26
C GLU A 281 10.14 13.27 -6.19
N PRO A 282 10.65 12.03 -5.96
CA PRO A 282 11.54 11.36 -6.90
C PRO A 282 10.99 11.36 -8.33
N ALA A 283 11.85 11.73 -9.28
CA ALA A 283 11.54 11.75 -10.70
C ALA A 283 12.07 10.46 -11.36
N HIS A 284 11.41 10.00 -12.42
CA HIS A 284 11.90 8.94 -13.29
C HIS A 284 12.39 9.50 -14.63
N GLN A 285 13.26 8.77 -15.33
CA GLN A 285 13.79 9.10 -16.66
C GLN A 285 12.83 8.75 -17.80
#